data_AF-A0A1R1MJ89-F1
#
_entry.id   AF-A0A1R1MJ89-F1
#
_cell.length_a   1.000
_cell.length_b   1.000
_cell.length_c   1.000
_cell.angle_alpha   90.00
_cell.angle_beta   90.00
_cell.angle_gamma   90.00
#
_symmetry.space_group_name_H-M   'P 1'
#
loop_
_entity.id
_entity.type
_entity.pdbx_description
1 polymer ?
#
loop_
_entity_poly.entity_id
_entity_poly.type
_entity_poly.pdbx_seq_one_letter_code
_entity_poly.pdbx_strand_id
1 'polypeptide(L)'
;MSIRLEFKDYMGGFLLKDPQVKDVDSLGELEELEYEFFEAATGVDKEGRIRYFHFELWKSPEQIEDLIEDPLIFQIPGLYTVPELGVENATFKEVLEAVKKYYEEKLSSKQPTKTTT
;
A
#
# COMPACT_ATOMS: atom_id res chain seq x y z
N MET A 1 -7.82 -13.21 -12.83
CA MET A 1 -7.46 -13.79 -11.52
C MET A 1 -6.95 -12.64 -10.66
N SER A 2 -7.43 -12.48 -9.44
CA SER A 2 -6.94 -11.42 -8.54
C SER A 2 -5.63 -11.84 -7.87
N ILE A 3 -4.69 -10.91 -7.74
CA ILE A 3 -3.46 -11.09 -6.96
C ILE A 3 -3.81 -10.96 -5.48
N ARG A 4 -3.36 -11.91 -4.68
CA ARG A 4 -3.49 -11.82 -3.22
C ARG A 4 -2.24 -11.16 -2.65
N LEU A 5 -2.41 -10.07 -1.92
CA LEU A 5 -1.33 -9.42 -1.17
C LEU A 5 -1.57 -9.63 0.32
N GLU A 6 -0.49 -9.88 1.06
CA GLU A 6 -0.46 -9.79 2.52
C GLU A 6 -0.15 -8.34 2.90
N PHE A 7 -1.00 -7.73 3.73
CA PHE A 7 -0.72 -6.43 4.35
C PHE A 7 0.00 -6.60 5.70
N LYS A 8 1.11 -5.88 5.87
CA LYS A 8 1.87 -5.82 7.12
C LYS A 8 2.13 -4.37 7.51
N ASP A 9 1.59 -4.02 8.66
CA ASP A 9 1.82 -2.79 9.40
C ASP A 9 3.16 -2.85 10.16
N TYR A 10 3.93 -1.75 10.16
CA TYR A 10 5.07 -1.57 11.07
C TYR A 10 5.23 -0.09 11.46
N MET A 11 6.19 0.20 12.36
CA MET A 11 6.30 1.49 13.04
C MET A 11 6.48 2.70 12.10
N GLY A 12 7.02 2.49 10.90
CA GLY A 12 7.37 3.56 9.97
C GLY A 12 6.82 3.36 8.56
N GLY A 13 5.75 2.58 8.38
CA GLY A 13 5.22 2.29 7.05
C GLY A 13 4.41 1.01 6.97
N PHE A 14 4.17 0.56 5.75
CA PHE A 14 3.49 -0.69 5.47
C PHE A 14 4.12 -1.44 4.29
N LEU A 15 3.86 -2.75 4.27
CA LEU A 15 4.23 -3.67 3.22
C LEU A 15 2.98 -4.36 2.68
N LEU A 16 2.86 -4.38 1.36
CA LEU A 16 1.95 -5.24 0.60
C LEU A 16 2.81 -6.22 -0.21
N LYS A 17 2.70 -7.52 0.08
CA LYS A 17 3.54 -8.53 -0.59
C LYS A 17 2.71 -9.72 -1.03
N ASP A 18 2.92 -10.15 -2.28
CA ASP A 18 2.40 -11.42 -2.76
C ASP A 18 3.17 -12.59 -2.11
N PRO A 19 2.51 -13.45 -1.32
CA PRO A 19 3.17 -14.58 -0.64
C PRO A 19 3.71 -15.65 -1.60
N GLN A 20 3.30 -15.63 -2.87
CA GLN A 20 3.81 -16.53 -3.90
C GLN A 20 5.16 -16.07 -4.48
N VAL A 21 5.55 -14.81 -4.27
CA VAL A 21 6.86 -14.29 -4.67
C VAL A 21 7.90 -14.71 -3.65
N LYS A 22 8.77 -15.63 -4.07
CA LYS A 22 9.89 -16.13 -3.26
C LYS A 22 11.10 -15.21 -3.31
N ASP A 23 11.32 -14.57 -4.45
CA ASP A 23 12.49 -13.74 -4.74
C ASP A 23 12.02 -12.41 -5.34
N VAL A 24 12.11 -11.35 -4.54
CA VAL A 24 11.64 -10.01 -4.94
C VAL A 24 12.59 -9.40 -5.98
N ASP A 25 13.88 -9.72 -5.91
CA ASP A 25 14.92 -9.22 -6.84
C ASP A 25 14.73 -9.74 -8.27
N SER A 26 13.83 -10.72 -8.46
CA SER A 26 13.45 -11.25 -9.77
C SER A 26 12.32 -10.48 -10.46
N LEU A 27 11.70 -9.52 -9.76
CA LEU A 27 10.63 -8.67 -10.27
C LEU A 27 11.20 -7.46 -11.01
N GLY A 28 10.38 -6.84 -11.86
CA GLY A 28 10.69 -5.50 -12.37
C GLY A 28 10.40 -4.45 -11.31
N GLU A 29 10.84 -3.22 -11.55
CA GLU A 29 10.55 -2.06 -10.70
C GLU A 29 9.68 -1.07 -11.49
N LEU A 30 8.85 -0.32 -10.79
CA LEU A 30 8.13 0.83 -11.34
C LEU A 30 8.96 2.09 -11.02
N GLU A 31 10.09 2.22 -11.71
CA GLU A 31 11.12 3.23 -11.44
C GLU A 31 10.57 4.66 -11.40
N GLU A 32 9.58 4.99 -12.24
CA GLU A 32 8.96 6.32 -12.24
C GLU A 32 8.23 6.63 -10.93
N LEU A 33 7.56 5.64 -10.33
CA LEU A 33 6.88 5.82 -9.06
C LEU A 33 7.88 5.98 -7.92
N GLU A 34 8.97 5.22 -7.93
CA GLU A 34 10.04 5.33 -6.91
C GLU A 34 10.83 6.63 -7.03
N TYR A 35 10.90 7.20 -8.22
CA TYR A 35 11.49 8.52 -8.44
C TYR A 35 10.63 9.64 -7.84
N GLU A 36 9.31 9.59 -8.02
CA GLU A 36 8.36 10.55 -7.45
C GLU A 36 8.18 10.35 -5.93
N PHE A 37 8.17 9.10 -5.48
CA PHE A 37 8.02 8.67 -4.08
C PHE A 37 9.23 7.85 -3.66
N PHE A 38 10.28 8.54 -3.26
CA PHE A 38 11.53 7.95 -2.75
C PHE A 38 11.36 7.09 -1.49
N GLU A 39 10.23 7.21 -0.79
CA GLU A 39 9.80 6.32 0.29
C GLU A 39 9.15 5.00 -0.19
N ALA A 40 8.87 4.87 -1.48
CA ALA A 40 8.30 3.68 -2.09
C ALA A 40 9.39 2.76 -2.62
N ALA A 41 9.18 1.45 -2.47
CA ALA A 41 9.93 0.42 -3.18
C ALA A 41 8.93 -0.59 -3.75
N THR A 42 9.07 -0.88 -5.04
CA THR A 42 8.10 -1.63 -5.83
C THR A 42 8.69 -2.93 -6.36
N GLY A 43 7.83 -3.88 -6.67
CA GLY A 43 8.18 -5.07 -7.43
C GLY A 43 6.99 -5.48 -8.27
N VAL A 44 7.12 -5.42 -9.59
CA VAL A 44 6.07 -5.70 -10.57
C VAL A 44 6.35 -6.96 -11.36
N ASP A 45 5.29 -7.67 -11.77
CA ASP A 45 5.42 -8.76 -12.73
C ASP A 45 5.49 -8.24 -14.18
N LYS A 46 5.62 -9.17 -15.14
CA LYS A 46 5.76 -8.86 -16.57
C LYS A 46 4.57 -8.11 -17.17
N GLU A 47 3.43 -8.10 -16.50
CA GLU A 47 2.22 -7.38 -16.91
C GLU A 47 2.11 -6.02 -16.21
N GLY A 48 3.12 -5.61 -15.42
CA GLY A 48 3.15 -4.35 -14.67
C GLY A 48 2.35 -4.38 -13.37
N ARG A 49 1.88 -5.56 -12.93
CA ARG A 49 1.06 -5.67 -11.71
C ARG A 49 1.94 -5.72 -10.48
N ILE A 50 1.54 -5.04 -9.42
CA ILE A 50 2.25 -5.02 -8.15
C ILE A 50 2.25 -6.41 -7.51
N ARG A 51 3.45 -6.90 -7.16
CA ARG A 51 3.67 -8.12 -6.38
C ARG A 51 4.41 -7.84 -5.08
N TYR A 52 5.06 -6.69 -5.00
CA TYR A 52 5.70 -6.15 -3.82
C TYR A 52 5.52 -4.63 -3.82
N PHE A 53 5.13 -4.07 -2.68
CA PHE A 53 5.04 -2.64 -2.48
C PHE A 53 5.32 -2.32 -1.01
N HIS A 54 6.42 -1.65 -0.77
CA HIS A 54 6.83 -1.14 0.53
C HIS A 54 6.73 0.38 0.48
N PHE A 55 6.19 0.98 1.53
CA PHE A 55 6.04 2.43 1.60
C PHE A 55 6.33 2.92 3.00
N GLU A 56 7.29 3.84 3.14
CA GLU A 56 7.65 4.43 4.41
C GLU A 56 6.78 5.66 4.74
N LEU A 57 6.18 5.66 5.91
CA LEU A 57 5.40 6.78 6.46
C LEU A 57 6.28 7.58 7.40
N TRP A 58 6.82 8.70 6.91
CA TRP A 58 7.79 9.52 7.64
C TRP A 58 7.15 10.56 8.56
N LYS A 59 5.94 11.02 8.24
CA LYS A 59 5.28 12.12 8.97
C LYS A 59 3.85 11.80 9.35
N SER A 60 2.98 11.62 8.37
CA SER A 60 1.53 11.45 8.58
C SER A 60 0.93 10.51 7.53
N PRO A 61 -0.22 9.89 7.83
CA PRO A 61 -0.97 9.13 6.84
C PRO A 61 -1.46 9.96 5.64
N GLU A 62 -1.39 11.29 5.70
CA GLU A 62 -1.68 12.17 4.57
C GLU A 62 -0.71 11.91 3.40
N GLN A 63 0.52 11.40 3.65
CA GLN A 63 1.42 10.95 2.57
C GLN A 63 0.79 9.87 1.68
N ILE A 64 -0.14 9.08 2.22
CA ILE A 64 -0.85 8.06 1.45
C ILE A 64 -1.85 8.72 0.48
N GLU A 65 -2.37 9.90 0.81
CA GLU A 65 -3.28 10.63 -0.07
C GLU A 65 -2.57 11.11 -1.33
N ASP A 66 -1.38 11.70 -1.18
CA ASP A 66 -0.54 12.11 -2.32
C ASP A 66 -0.24 10.90 -3.23
N LEU A 67 0.08 9.74 -2.64
CA LEU A 67 0.27 8.50 -3.38
C LEU A 67 -1.00 8.05 -4.12
N ILE A 68 -2.17 8.06 -3.47
CA ILE A 68 -3.45 7.65 -4.07
C ILE A 68 -3.84 8.54 -5.25
N GLU A 69 -3.51 9.83 -5.20
CA GLU A 69 -3.82 10.81 -6.25
C GLU A 69 -2.85 10.76 -7.44
N ASP A 70 -1.72 10.07 -7.31
CA ASP A 70 -0.72 9.99 -8.37
C ASP A 70 -1.25 9.24 -9.62
N PRO A 71 -1.13 9.84 -10.84
CA PRO A 71 -1.58 9.21 -12.09
C PRO A 71 -1.00 7.83 -12.38
N LEU A 72 0.18 7.50 -11.88
CA LEU A 72 0.82 6.19 -12.05
C LEU A 72 0.06 5.10 -11.28
N ILE A 73 -0.51 5.41 -10.11
CA ILE A 73 -1.32 4.46 -9.34
C ILE A 73 -2.56 4.00 -10.13
N PHE A 74 -3.19 4.91 -10.89
CA PHE A 74 -4.34 4.58 -11.74
C PHE A 74 -3.97 3.68 -12.93
N GLN A 75 -2.70 3.66 -13.32
CA GLN A 75 -2.21 2.88 -14.45
C GLN A 75 -1.78 1.48 -14.04
N ILE A 76 -1.65 1.19 -12.73
CA ILE A 76 -1.29 -0.13 -12.25
C ILE A 76 -2.40 -1.13 -12.62
N PRO A 77 -2.09 -2.13 -13.48
CA PRO A 77 -3.08 -3.07 -13.93
C PRO A 77 -3.38 -4.13 -12.86
N GLY A 78 -4.47 -4.87 -13.10
CA GLY A 78 -4.85 -6.02 -12.29
C GLY A 78 -5.84 -5.69 -11.17
N LEU A 79 -6.31 -6.75 -10.53
CA LEU A 79 -7.19 -6.70 -9.36
C LEU A 79 -6.52 -7.40 -8.20
N TYR A 80 -6.76 -6.89 -7.00
CA TYR A 80 -6.04 -7.23 -5.78
C TYR A 80 -7.03 -7.62 -4.68
N THR A 81 -6.60 -8.56 -3.85
CA THR A 81 -7.32 -9.01 -2.67
C THR A 81 -6.37 -8.94 -1.49
N VAL A 82 -6.77 -8.21 -0.45
CA VAL A 82 -5.98 -7.98 0.77
C VAL A 82 -6.86 -8.31 1.97
N PRO A 83 -6.87 -9.58 2.42
CA PRO A 83 -7.80 -10.06 3.44
C PRO A 83 -7.70 -9.29 4.77
N GLU A 84 -6.50 -8.85 5.15
CA GLU A 84 -6.24 -8.12 6.39
C GLU A 84 -6.92 -6.73 6.41
N LEU A 85 -7.21 -6.18 5.24
CA LEU A 85 -7.91 -4.90 5.06
C LEU A 85 -9.37 -5.09 4.65
N GLY A 86 -9.85 -6.33 4.51
CA GLY A 86 -11.20 -6.62 4.02
C GLY A 86 -11.43 -6.23 2.54
N VAL A 87 -10.36 -6.15 1.74
CA VAL A 87 -10.42 -5.78 0.32
C VAL A 87 -10.47 -7.03 -0.55
N GLU A 88 -11.41 -7.09 -1.49
CA GLU A 88 -11.56 -8.20 -2.43
C GLU A 88 -11.77 -7.68 -3.87
N ASN A 89 -11.01 -8.23 -4.82
CA ASN A 89 -11.10 -7.92 -6.25
C ASN A 89 -11.10 -6.41 -6.59
N ALA A 90 -10.25 -5.63 -5.93
CA ALA A 90 -10.19 -4.18 -6.07
C ALA A 90 -8.97 -3.73 -6.89
N THR A 91 -8.99 -2.52 -7.44
CA THR A 91 -7.82 -1.88 -8.04
C THR A 91 -6.72 -1.62 -7.00
N PHE A 92 -5.49 -1.36 -7.44
CA PHE A 92 -4.41 -1.03 -6.50
C PHE A 92 -4.68 0.27 -5.75
N LYS A 93 -5.31 1.25 -6.40
CA LYS A 93 -5.80 2.48 -5.76
C LYS A 93 -6.73 2.20 -4.58
N GLU A 94 -7.74 1.36 -4.78
CA GLU A 94 -8.68 0.99 -3.72
C GLU A 94 -8.01 0.24 -2.57
N VAL A 95 -6.94 -0.53 -2.85
CA VAL A 95 -6.10 -1.12 -1.80
C VAL A 95 -5.43 -0.02 -0.98
N LEU A 96 -4.83 0.99 -1.61
CA LEU A 96 -4.19 2.11 -0.91
C LEU A 96 -5.20 2.95 -0.11
N GLU A 97 -6.42 3.15 -0.61
CA GLU A 97 -7.51 3.78 0.13
C GLU A 97 -7.86 3.00 1.40
N ALA A 98 -7.88 1.65 1.33
CA ALA A 98 -8.09 0.82 2.51
C ALA A 98 -6.92 0.90 3.50
N VAL A 99 -5.67 1.03 3.01
CA VAL A 99 -4.50 1.30 3.86
C VAL A 99 -4.62 2.66 4.55
N LYS A 100 -4.99 3.72 3.83
CA LYS A 100 -5.23 5.06 4.40
C LYS A 100 -6.24 4.98 5.54
N LYS A 101 -7.40 4.36 5.28
CA LYS A 101 -8.45 4.15 6.28
C LYS A 101 -7.96 3.39 7.51
N TYR A 102 -7.17 2.33 7.33
CA TYR A 102 -6.55 1.60 8.43
C TYR A 102 -5.71 2.51 9.33
N TYR A 103 -4.89 3.39 8.76
CA TYR A 103 -4.08 4.33 9.54
C TYR A 103 -4.91 5.44 10.21
N GLU A 104 -5.95 5.96 9.56
CA GLU A 104 -6.88 6.93 10.14
C GLU A 104 -7.61 6.37 11.37
N GLU A 105 -8.08 5.13 11.29
CA GLU A 105 -8.72 4.42 12.41
C GLU A 105 -7.72 4.11 13.53
N LYS A 106 -6.49 3.73 13.18
CA LYS A 106 -5.41 3.48 14.14
C LYS A 106 -5.02 4.74 14.90
N LEU A 107 -5.00 5.91 14.26
CA LEU A 107 -4.75 7.20 14.92
C LEU A 107 -5.91 7.61 15.82
N SER A 108 -7.15 7.44 15.34
CA SER A 108 -8.36 7.75 16.11
C SER A 108 -8.48 6.90 17.38
N SER A 109 -8.11 5.62 17.29
CA SER A 109 -8.11 4.69 18.44
C SER A 109 -7.03 4.99 19.49
N LYS A 110 -6.00 5.77 19.13
CA LYS A 110 -4.91 6.18 20.04
C LYS A 110 -5.18 7.51 20.73
N GLN A 111 -6.25 8.24 20.41
CA GLN A 111 -6.58 9.46 21.13
C GLN A 111 -7.09 9.11 22.55
N PRO A 112 -6.46 9.64 23.62
CA PRO A 112 -7.04 9.52 24.95
C PRO A 112 -8.35 10.31 24.97
N THR A 113 -9.44 9.64 25.35
CA THR A 113 -10.68 10.32 25.71
C THR A 113 -10.33 11.41 26.72
N LYS A 114 -10.46 12.69 26.34
CA LYS A 114 -10.41 13.80 27.28
C LYS A 114 -11.52 13.55 28.29
N THR A 115 -11.19 13.04 29.47
CA THR A 115 -12.06 13.03 30.63
C THR A 115 -12.20 14.47 31.07
N THR A 116 -13.31 15.10 30.68
CA THR A 116 -13.77 16.37 31.23
C THR A 116 -14.03 16.15 32.72
N THR A 117 -13.29 16.85 33.59
CA THR A 117 -13.65 17.06 35.00
C THR A 117 -13.74 18.55 35.23
#